data_AF-A0A2V1CJA6-F1
#
_entry.id   AF-A0A2V1CJA6-F1
#
_cell.length_a   1.000
_cell.length_b   1.000
_cell.length_c   1.000
_cell.angle_alpha   90.00
_cell.angle_beta   90.00
_cell.angle_gamma   90.00
#
_symmetry.space_group_name_H-M   'P 1'
#
loop_
_entity.id
_entity.type
_entity.pdbx_description
1 polymer ?
#
loop_
_entity_poly.entity_id
_entity_poly.type
_entity_poly.pdbx_seq_one_letter_code
_entity_poly.pdbx_strand_id
1 'polypeptide(L)'
;MTEDEFHAHWTRKHATLASAWLQRNGIIGYTQAITSETLSISTPSSQTLSSTIPQNQHTTMGMLRSVEDLKKAVEDPEYPEKVWPDEQRFMDQSNSVVTVGWEEVYVKDGKIVNIDEEGNSVCA
;
A
#
# COMPACT_ATOMS: atom_id res chain seq x y z
N MET A 1 7.01 -14.20 14.50
CA MET A 1 8.14 -13.25 14.53
C MET A 1 7.76 -12.07 15.40
N THR A 2 8.75 -11.38 15.96
CA THR A 2 8.55 -10.08 16.60
C THR A 2 8.24 -9.00 15.56
N GLU A 3 7.71 -7.86 15.99
CA GLU A 3 7.43 -6.70 15.13
C GLU A 3 8.72 -6.17 14.46
N ASP A 4 9.83 -6.10 15.20
CA ASP A 4 11.12 -5.65 14.65
C ASP A 4 11.67 -6.62 13.60
N GLU A 5 11.54 -7.93 13.84
CA GLU A 5 11.90 -8.95 12.85
C GLU A 5 11.01 -8.88 11.61
N PHE A 6 9.70 -8.65 11.79
CA PHE A 6 8.75 -8.45 10.69
C PHE A 6 9.15 -7.23 9.86
N HIS A 7 9.32 -6.07 10.47
CA HIS A 7 9.70 -4.83 9.79
C HIS A 7 11.05 -5.00 9.07
N ALA A 8 12.05 -5.57 9.74
CA ALA A 8 13.35 -5.81 9.13
C ALA A 8 13.26 -6.74 7.90
N HIS A 9 12.50 -7.83 7.98
CA HIS A 9 12.29 -8.73 6.84
C HIS A 9 11.50 -8.05 5.72
N TRP A 10 10.41 -7.37 6.07
CA TRP A 10 9.49 -6.76 5.12
C TRP A 10 10.15 -5.65 4.30
N THR A 11 10.93 -4.77 4.93
CA THR A 11 11.58 -3.64 4.26
C THR A 11 12.90 -4.03 3.59
N ARG A 12 13.72 -4.91 4.18
CA ARG A 12 15.07 -5.18 3.64
C ARG A 12 15.07 -6.31 2.62
N LYS A 13 14.19 -7.30 2.79
CA LYS A 13 14.13 -8.48 1.92
C LYS A 13 12.89 -8.50 1.04
N HIS A 14 11.70 -8.42 1.62
CA HIS A 14 10.49 -8.56 0.83
C HIS A 14 10.31 -7.37 -0.13
N ALA A 15 10.52 -6.13 0.32
CA ALA A 15 10.38 -4.95 -0.54
C ALA A 15 11.33 -4.98 -1.75
N THR A 16 12.57 -5.46 -1.57
CA THR A 16 13.54 -5.54 -2.69
C THR A 16 13.16 -6.61 -3.70
N LEU A 17 12.70 -7.77 -3.23
CA LEU A 17 12.14 -8.84 -4.08
C LEU A 17 10.89 -8.37 -4.83
N ALA A 18 9.92 -7.82 -4.09
CA ALA A 18 8.64 -7.38 -4.63
C ALA A 18 8.81 -6.23 -5.63
N SER A 19 9.68 -5.25 -5.36
CA SER A 19 9.84 -4.07 -6.23
C SER A 19 10.24 -4.43 -7.66
N ALA A 20 11.20 -5.35 -7.82
CA ALA A 20 11.65 -5.77 -9.15
C ALA A 20 10.56 -6.57 -9.91
N TRP A 21 9.82 -7.40 -9.18
CA TRP A 21 8.69 -8.18 -9.70
C TRP A 21 7.50 -7.28 -10.09
N LEU A 22 7.12 -6.33 -9.23
CA LEU A 22 6.02 -5.39 -9.47
C LEU A 22 6.32 -4.47 -10.65
N GLN A 23 7.52 -3.85 -10.67
CA GLN A 23 7.88 -2.84 -11.67
C GLN A 23 7.84 -3.40 -13.10
N ARG A 24 8.40 -4.60 -13.33
CA ARG A 24 8.41 -5.18 -14.68
C ARG A 24 7.02 -5.61 -15.17
N ASN A 25 6.08 -5.85 -14.25
CA ASN A 25 4.71 -6.24 -14.56
C ASN A 25 3.76 -5.04 -14.72
N GLY A 26 4.29 -3.81 -14.66
CA GLY A 26 3.53 -2.59 -14.98
C GLY A 26 3.01 -1.83 -13.76
N ILE A 27 3.30 -2.31 -12.54
CA ILE A 27 2.97 -1.59 -11.30
C ILE A 27 3.87 -0.37 -11.20
N ILE A 28 3.27 0.81 -11.07
CA ILE A 28 3.94 2.11 -11.17
C ILE A 28 4.25 2.74 -9.81
N GLY A 29 3.75 2.17 -8.72
CA GLY A 29 4.04 2.59 -7.37
C GLY A 29 3.88 1.44 -6.40
N TYR A 30 4.76 1.38 -5.41
CA TYR A 30 4.72 0.41 -4.33
C TYR A 30 5.20 1.11 -3.06
N THR A 31 4.33 1.18 -2.05
CA THR A 31 4.67 1.77 -0.76
C THR A 31 4.26 0.83 0.38
N GLN A 32 4.97 0.93 1.49
CA GLN A 32 4.69 0.24 2.74
C GLN A 32 4.38 1.29 3.81
N ALA A 33 3.29 1.12 4.54
CA ALA A 33 2.92 1.94 5.68
C ALA A 33 2.88 1.06 6.93
N ILE A 34 3.62 1.48 7.96
CA ILE A 34 3.70 0.82 9.26
C ILE A 34 3.08 1.74 10.31
N THR A 35 2.02 1.27 10.97
CA THR A 35 1.25 2.10 11.91
C THR A 35 1.90 2.20 13.29
N SER A 36 2.79 1.27 13.69
CA SER A 36 3.38 1.24 15.04
C SER A 36 4.20 2.50 15.38
N GLU A 37 4.90 3.11 14.42
CA GLU A 37 5.69 4.33 14.64
C GLU A 37 4.88 5.64 14.54
N THR A 38 3.75 5.65 13.81
CA THR A 38 2.98 6.88 13.50
C THR A 38 1.78 7.11 14.42
N LEU A 39 1.36 6.09 15.17
CA LEU A 39 0.23 6.13 16.11
C LEU A 39 0.37 7.22 17.19
N SER A 40 1.56 7.35 17.80
CA SER A 40 1.79 8.30 18.90
C SER A 40 1.70 9.77 18.45
N ILE A 41 2.05 10.05 17.19
CA ILE A 41 2.09 11.40 16.61
C ILE A 41 0.73 11.83 16.06
N SER A 42 -0.09 10.87 15.59
CA SER A 42 -1.38 11.14 14.93
C SER A 42 -2.60 11.10 15.86
N THR A 43 -2.43 10.63 17.10
CA THR A 43 -3.51 10.49 18.10
C THR A 43 -4.29 11.80 18.38
N PRO A 44 -3.67 12.99 18.49
CA PRO A 44 -4.44 14.22 18.71
C PRO A 44 -5.36 14.56 17.53
N SER A 45 -4.88 14.35 16.30
CA SER A 45 -5.64 14.63 15.08
C SER A 45 -6.77 13.62 14.86
N SER A 46 -6.57 12.35 15.24
CA SER A 46 -7.61 11.32 15.08
C SER A 46 -8.82 11.58 15.98
N GLN A 47 -8.62 12.17 17.16
CA GLN A 47 -9.71 12.60 18.05
C GLN A 47 -10.55 13.70 17.40
N THR A 48 -9.91 14.68 16.76
CA THR A 48 -10.62 15.74 16.02
C THR A 48 -11.43 15.17 14.85
N LEU A 49 -10.90 14.16 14.16
CA LEU A 49 -11.57 13.50 13.03
C LEU A 49 -12.60 12.43 13.44
N SER A 50 -12.82 12.23 14.74
CA SER A 50 -13.69 11.16 15.28
C SER A 50 -13.41 9.80 14.65
N SER A 51 -12.14 9.52 14.37
CA SER A 51 -11.69 8.35 13.62
C SER A 51 -10.80 7.47 14.48
N THR A 52 -10.92 6.15 14.31
CA THR A 52 -10.04 5.18 14.97
C THR A 52 -8.86 4.90 14.07
N ILE A 53 -7.64 4.99 14.59
CA ILE A 53 -6.45 4.51 13.89
C ILE A 53 -6.28 3.02 14.24
N PRO A 54 -6.39 2.11 13.26
CA PRO A 54 -6.10 0.71 13.49
C PRO A 54 -4.67 0.54 14.02
N GLN A 55 -4.52 -0.18 15.13
CA GLN A 55 -3.19 -0.49 15.67
C GLN A 55 -2.58 -1.69 14.94
N ASN A 56 -1.26 -1.68 14.81
CA ASN A 56 -0.46 -2.80 14.27
C ASN A 56 -0.88 -3.25 12.86
N GLN A 57 -1.44 -2.32 12.07
CA GLN A 57 -1.68 -2.56 10.67
C GLN A 57 -0.40 -2.30 9.87
N HIS A 58 -0.12 -3.27 9.01
CA HIS A 58 0.89 -3.24 7.97
C HIS A 58 0.16 -3.15 6.64
N THR A 59 0.40 -2.08 5.88
CA THR A 59 -0.31 -1.85 4.61
C THR A 59 0.68 -1.70 3.49
N THR A 60 0.49 -2.46 2.41
CA THR A 60 1.09 -2.15 1.10
C THR A 60 0.09 -1.37 0.27
N MET A 61 0.58 -0.41 -0.53
CA MET A 61 -0.23 0.23 -1.57
C MET A 61 0.47 0.09 -2.91
N GLY A 62 -0.25 -0.49 -3.87
CA GLY A 62 0.18 -0.63 -5.25
C GLY A 62 -0.55 0.38 -6.13
N MET A 63 0.18 1.15 -6.92
CA MET A 63 -0.41 2.01 -7.94
C MET A 63 -0.31 1.31 -9.29
N LEU A 64 -1.46 1.18 -9.97
CA LEU A 64 -1.57 0.46 -11.22
C LEU A 64 -2.09 1.39 -12.32
N ARG A 65 -1.70 1.12 -13.57
CA ARG A 65 -2.34 1.77 -14.73
C ARG A 65 -3.64 1.06 -15.08
N SER A 66 -3.66 -0.26 -14.90
CA SER A 66 -4.85 -1.09 -15.07
C SER A 66 -4.83 -2.28 -14.12
N VAL A 67 -6.00 -2.82 -13.81
CA VAL A 67 -6.12 -4.04 -12.99
C VAL A 67 -5.44 -5.23 -13.67
N GLU A 68 -5.32 -5.24 -15.00
CA GLU A 68 -4.57 -6.27 -15.73
C GLU A 68 -3.08 -6.32 -15.36
N ASP A 69 -2.48 -5.23 -14.88
CA ASP A 69 -1.09 -5.24 -14.43
C ASP A 69 -0.91 -6.09 -13.16
N LEU A 70 -1.94 -6.13 -12.29
CA LEU A 70 -1.97 -7.06 -11.15
C LEU A 70 -2.04 -8.51 -11.61
N LYS A 71 -2.86 -8.79 -12.63
CA LYS A 71 -2.97 -10.12 -13.21
C LYS A 71 -1.62 -10.59 -13.77
N LYS A 72 -0.93 -9.74 -14.55
CA LYS A 72 0.42 -10.05 -15.07
C LYS A 72 1.39 -10.37 -13.93
N ALA A 73 1.36 -9.58 -12.86
CA ALA A 73 2.23 -9.81 -11.71
C ALA A 73 1.98 -11.19 -11.09
N VAL A 74 0.72 -11.58 -10.86
CA VAL A 74 0.40 -12.90 -10.28
C VAL A 74 0.70 -14.07 -11.24
N GLU A 75 0.59 -13.85 -12.55
CA GLU A 75 0.93 -14.84 -13.58
C GLU A 75 2.45 -14.95 -13.87
N ASP A 76 3.25 -14.00 -13.38
CA ASP A 76 4.71 -14.02 -13.48
C ASP A 76 5.27 -15.26 -12.76
N PRO A 77 6.11 -16.10 -13.41
CA PRO A 77 6.67 -17.29 -12.77
C PRO A 77 7.44 -17.03 -11.48
N GLU A 78 8.02 -15.84 -11.29
CA GLU A 78 8.72 -15.50 -10.06
C GLU A 78 7.77 -15.36 -8.86
N TYR A 79 6.48 -15.08 -9.08
CA TYR A 79 5.51 -14.97 -8.01
C TYR A 79 5.36 -16.28 -7.22
N PRO A 80 4.93 -17.41 -7.83
CA PRO A 80 4.82 -18.68 -7.10
C PRO A 80 6.18 -19.24 -6.67
N GLU A 81 7.28 -18.94 -7.37
CA GLU A 81 8.61 -19.47 -7.06
C GLU A 81 9.32 -18.75 -5.92
N LYS A 82 9.16 -17.43 -5.80
CA LYS A 82 9.96 -16.61 -4.87
C LYS A 82 9.13 -15.69 -4.00
N VAL A 83 8.18 -14.95 -4.57
CA VAL A 83 7.40 -13.95 -3.83
C VAL A 83 6.44 -14.64 -2.86
N TRP A 84 5.55 -15.49 -3.36
CA TRP A 84 4.56 -16.19 -2.56
C TRP A 84 5.16 -17.05 -1.42
N PRO A 85 6.26 -17.81 -1.62
CA PRO A 85 6.90 -18.53 -0.53
C PRO A 85 7.56 -17.62 0.51
N ASP A 86 7.95 -16.39 0.15
CA ASP A 86 8.42 -15.41 1.12
C ASP A 86 7.24 -14.85 1.92
N GLU A 87 6.18 -14.44 1.23
CA GLU A 87 4.92 -13.94 1.81
C GLU A 87 4.33 -14.87 2.87
N GLN A 88 4.26 -16.18 2.59
CA GLN A 88 3.75 -17.19 3.53
C GLN A 88 4.58 -17.32 4.83
N ARG A 89 5.83 -16.82 4.87
CA ARG A 89 6.69 -16.92 6.06
C ARG A 89 6.38 -15.84 7.09
N PHE A 90 5.91 -14.68 6.63
CA PHE A 90 5.80 -13.49 7.48
C PHE A 90 4.42 -12.86 7.51
N MET A 91 3.59 -13.07 6.49
CA MET A 91 2.22 -12.52 6.46
C MET A 91 1.19 -13.52 6.97
N ASP A 92 0.25 -13.02 7.77
CA ASP A 92 -0.96 -13.74 8.12
C ASP A 92 -2.02 -13.58 7.03
N GLN A 93 -2.01 -14.51 6.07
CA GLN A 93 -2.94 -14.46 4.95
C GLN A 93 -4.41 -14.61 5.35
N SER A 94 -4.71 -15.17 6.54
CA SER A 94 -6.09 -15.37 6.99
C SER A 94 -6.76 -14.05 7.42
N ASN A 95 -5.96 -13.05 7.77
CA ASN A 95 -6.40 -11.73 8.19
C ASN A 95 -6.02 -10.62 7.18
N SER A 96 -5.40 -10.97 6.05
CA SER A 96 -5.09 -10.03 4.98
C SER A 96 -6.35 -9.63 4.20
N VAL A 97 -6.55 -8.32 4.04
CA VAL A 97 -7.64 -7.74 3.24
C VAL A 97 -7.05 -6.99 2.06
N VAL A 98 -7.56 -7.25 0.86
CA VAL A 98 -7.19 -6.51 -0.36
C VAL A 98 -8.34 -5.60 -0.76
N THR A 99 -8.04 -4.31 -0.91
CA THR A 99 -8.96 -3.32 -1.46
C THR A 99 -8.48 -2.85 -2.81
N VAL A 100 -9.39 -2.76 -3.77
CA VAL A 100 -9.11 -2.23 -5.13
C VAL A 100 -10.07 -1.08 -5.40
N GLY A 101 -9.54 0.02 -5.90
CA GLY A 101 -10.31 1.22 -6.19
C GLY A 101 -9.57 2.15 -7.14
N TRP A 102 -10.16 3.32 -7.36
CA TRP A 102 -9.58 4.39 -8.17
C TRP A 102 -9.10 5.52 -7.26
N GLU A 103 -7.99 6.16 -7.64
CA GLU A 103 -7.49 7.33 -6.93
C GLU A 103 -8.08 8.60 -7.55
N GLU A 104 -8.87 9.34 -6.77
CA GLU A 104 -9.25 10.71 -7.08
C GLU A 104 -8.38 11.66 -6.26
N VAL A 105 -7.56 12.46 -6.95
CA VAL A 105 -6.61 13.36 -6.30
C VAL A 105 -7.19 14.77 -6.30
N TYR A 106 -7.37 15.36 -5.12
CA TYR A 106 -7.88 16.74 -4.96
C TYR A 106 -6.84 17.72 -4.42
N VAL A 107 -5.76 17.19 -3.81
CA VAL A 107 -4.60 17.98 -3.38
C VAL A 107 -3.34 17.24 -3.80
N LYS A 108 -2.46 17.90 -4.55
CA LYS A 108 -1.18 17.36 -5.00
C LYS A 108 -0.07 18.38 -4.80
N ASP A 109 1.02 17.96 -4.15
CA ASP A 109 2.19 18.82 -3.86
C ASP A 109 1.80 20.16 -3.21
N GLY A 110 0.82 20.13 -2.28
CA GLY A 110 0.33 21.30 -1.56
C GLY A 110 -0.61 22.22 -2.36
N LYS A 111 -1.07 21.81 -3.55
CA LYS A 111 -1.96 22.59 -4.41
C LYS A 111 -3.30 21.87 -4.62
N ILE A 112 -4.38 22.63 -4.65
CA ILE A 112 -5.70 22.13 -5.05
C ILE A 112 -5.66 21.76 -6.54
N VAL A 113 -6.17 20.59 -6.87
CA VAL A 113 -6.28 20.06 -8.24
C VAL A 113 -7.67 19.43 -8.42
N ASN A 114 -8.13 19.28 -9.66
CA ASN A 114 -9.41 18.63 -10.01
C ASN A 114 -10.66 19.22 -9.31
N ILE A 115 -10.59 20.50 -8.95
CA ILE A 115 -11.72 21.32 -8.50
C ILE A 115 -11.77 22.56 -9.39
N ASP A 116 -12.95 22.91 -9.91
CA ASP A 116 -13.13 24.12 -10.71
C ASP A 116 -13.22 25.40 -9.84
N GLU A 117 -13.32 26.57 -10.48
CA GLU A 117 -13.42 27.86 -9.78
C GLU A 117 -14.71 28.01 -8.97
N GLU A 118 -15.73 27.21 -9.27
CA GLU A 118 -17.02 27.18 -8.59
C GLU A 118 -17.04 26.21 -7.40
N GLY A 119 -16.00 25.39 -7.24
CA GLY A 119 -15.86 24.42 -6.16
C GLY A 119 -16.39 23.02 -6.48
N ASN A 120 -16.69 22.73 -7.74
CA ASN A 120 -17.17 21.40 -8.16
C ASN A 120 -15.99 20.47 -8.47
N SER A 121 -16.16 19.17 -8.17
CA SER A 121 -15.24 18.13 -8.65
C SER A 121 -15.32 18.01 -10.16
N VAL A 122 -14.16 17.94 -10.80
CA VAL A 122 -14.04 17.62 -12.24
C VAL A 122 -13.46 16.23 -12.48
N CYS A 123 -13.36 15.40 -11.43
CA CYS A 123 -13.15 13.97 -11.58
C CYS A 123 -14.41 13.33 -12.23
N ALA A 124 -14.20 12.27 -13.01
CA ALA A 124 -15.19 11.65 -13.88
C ALA A 124 -16.00 10.54 -13.21
#